data_AF-A0ABD5YWD1-F1
#
_entry.id   AF-A0ABD5YWD1-F1
#
_cell.length_a   1.000
_cell.length_b   1.000
_cell.length_c   1.000
_cell.angle_alpha   90.00
_cell.angle_beta   90.00
_cell.angle_gamma   90.00
#
_symmetry.space_group_name_H-M   'P 1'
#
loop_
_entity.id
_entity.type
_entity.pdbx_description
1 polymer ?
#
loop_
_entity_poly.entity_id
_entity_poly.type
_entity_poly.pdbx_seq_one_letter_code
_entity_poly.pdbx_strand_id
1 'polypeptide(L)'
;MTTTNSPAASVEQHDRELNEIRWTLLSLDELVEVYWDVIAPAFERAGHDPEAERPTHAWLSDNGFRGLVYALREYHDRTFGEFWADDLQLNQDEGYEWGIDHEETIALLESYLDSRRERGSLSPSSEDTLRYRLASYVRAYATANATPNLVLPVSRNTNIPAHEAVDAAWAAIDRLDGKLAPKRCVGFMRLSRHGTLISFGGSE
;
A
#
# COMPACT_ATOMS: atom_id res chain seq x y z
N MET A 1 26.93 43.21 -22.84
CA MET A 1 26.90 43.00 -21.37
C MET A 1 25.99 41.83 -21.10
N THR A 2 26.53 40.61 -21.05
CA THR A 2 25.78 39.41 -20.68
C THR A 2 25.87 39.28 -19.17
N THR A 3 24.76 39.59 -18.48
CA THR A 3 24.63 39.35 -17.05
C THR A 3 24.63 37.85 -16.82
N THR A 4 25.73 37.31 -16.31
CA THR A 4 25.82 35.94 -15.83
C THR A 4 24.89 35.81 -14.63
N ASN A 5 23.66 35.35 -14.84
CA ASN A 5 22.75 35.02 -13.74
C ASN A 5 23.38 33.83 -12.99
N SER A 6 23.92 34.11 -11.81
CA SER A 6 24.66 33.13 -11.01
C SER A 6 23.66 32.16 -10.38
N PRO A 7 23.86 30.83 -10.48
CA PRO A 7 22.89 29.84 -9.99
C PRO A 7 22.63 29.95 -8.46
N ALA A 8 23.58 30.49 -7.70
CA ALA A 8 23.42 30.73 -6.26
C ALA A 8 22.36 31.81 -5.93
N ALA A 9 22.21 32.83 -6.78
CA ALA A 9 21.25 33.92 -6.53
C ALA A 9 19.79 33.46 -6.69
N SER A 10 19.53 32.51 -7.59
CA SER A 10 18.19 31.95 -7.79
C SER A 10 17.78 30.98 -6.67
N VAL A 11 18.74 30.24 -6.08
CA VAL A 11 18.47 29.36 -4.92
C VAL A 11 18.15 30.20 -3.67
N GLU A 12 18.94 31.23 -3.38
CA GLU A 12 18.70 32.11 -2.22
C GLU A 12 17.39 32.90 -2.29
N GLN A 13 16.92 33.24 -3.50
CA GLN A 13 15.62 33.89 -3.71
C GLN A 13 14.47 32.91 -3.48
N HIS A 14 14.57 31.69 -4.03
CA HIS A 14 13.58 30.64 -3.84
C HIS A 14 13.40 30.26 -2.37
N ASP A 15 14.50 30.05 -1.64
CA ASP A 15 14.46 29.76 -0.21
C ASP A 15 13.81 30.89 0.60
N ARG A 16 13.96 32.15 0.15
CA ARG A 16 13.37 33.30 0.84
C ARG A 16 11.86 33.37 0.62
N GLU A 17 11.39 33.15 -0.60
CA GLU A 17 9.95 33.09 -0.93
C GLU A 17 9.25 31.94 -0.18
N LEU A 18 9.87 30.77 -0.08
CA LEU A 18 9.31 29.63 0.67
C LEU A 18 9.27 29.86 2.19
N ASN A 19 10.22 30.64 2.73
CA ASN A 19 10.21 31.04 4.13
C ASN A 19 9.20 32.15 4.44
N GLU A 20 8.76 32.93 3.44
CA GLU A 20 7.69 33.92 3.59
C GLU A 20 6.30 33.27 3.66
N ILE A 21 6.14 32.07 3.09
CA ILE A 21 4.91 31.28 3.24
C ILE A 21 4.71 30.96 4.73
N ARG A 22 3.61 31.45 5.30
CA ARG A 22 3.23 31.18 6.68
C ARG A 22 2.51 29.84 6.78
N TRP A 23 3.25 28.75 6.56
CA TRP A 23 2.76 27.37 6.49
C TRP A 23 1.77 26.99 7.60
N THR A 24 2.03 27.42 8.83
CA THR A 24 1.20 27.10 10.02
C THR A 24 -0.13 27.84 10.09
N LEU A 25 -0.36 28.84 9.23
CA LEU A 25 -1.60 29.61 9.17
C LEU A 25 -2.50 29.18 8.01
N LEU A 26 -2.00 28.34 7.11
CA LEU A 26 -2.76 27.84 5.98
C LEU A 26 -3.72 26.76 6.46
N SER A 27 -4.93 26.78 5.93
CA SER A 27 -5.88 25.67 5.99
C SER A 27 -5.42 24.52 5.10
N LEU A 28 -6.04 23.36 5.26
CA LEU A 28 -5.72 22.18 4.45
C LEU A 28 -5.96 22.43 2.95
N ASP A 29 -7.05 23.10 2.60
CA ASP A 29 -7.34 23.50 1.21
C ASP A 29 -6.29 24.47 0.67
N GLU A 30 -5.85 25.44 1.47
CA GLU A 30 -4.76 26.35 1.05
C GLU A 30 -3.42 25.63 0.91
N LEU A 31 -3.16 24.57 1.67
CA LEU A 31 -1.99 23.73 1.49
C LEU A 31 -2.07 22.91 0.18
N VAL A 32 -3.27 22.48 -0.24
CA VAL A 32 -3.50 21.85 -1.55
C VAL A 32 -3.15 22.82 -2.68
N GLU A 33 -3.65 24.06 -2.62
CA GLU A 33 -3.33 25.08 -3.62
C GLU A 33 -1.82 25.35 -3.67
N VAL A 34 -1.18 25.51 -2.51
CA VAL A 34 0.28 25.73 -2.45
C VAL A 34 1.07 24.54 -2.99
N TYR A 35 0.58 23.30 -2.81
CA TYR A 35 1.20 22.15 -3.44
C TYR A 35 1.23 22.30 -4.96
N TRP A 36 0.08 22.58 -5.58
CA TRP A 36 -0.03 22.70 -7.03
C TRP A 36 0.69 23.93 -7.59
N ASP A 37 0.72 25.04 -6.87
CA ASP A 37 1.32 26.29 -7.34
C ASP A 37 2.84 26.33 -7.17
N VAL A 38 3.38 25.64 -6.16
CA VAL A 38 4.78 25.80 -5.75
C VAL A 38 5.55 24.49 -5.80
N ILE A 39 5.00 23.44 -5.22
CA ILE A 39 5.72 22.17 -5.03
C ILE A 39 5.71 21.34 -6.31
N ALA A 40 4.54 21.17 -6.94
CA ALA A 40 4.41 20.40 -8.18
C ALA A 40 5.32 20.96 -9.30
N PRO A 41 5.36 22.29 -9.57
CA PRO A 41 6.28 22.83 -10.58
C PRO A 41 7.76 22.69 -10.19
N ALA A 42 8.08 22.68 -8.89
CA ALA A 42 9.45 22.41 -8.43
C ALA A 42 9.85 20.95 -8.64
N PHE A 43 8.92 20.04 -8.43
CA PHE A 43 9.10 18.61 -8.60
C PHE A 43 9.22 18.21 -10.08
N GLU A 44 8.40 18.81 -10.95
CA GLU A 44 8.52 18.67 -12.42
C GLU A 44 9.86 19.17 -12.95
N ARG A 45 10.32 20.33 -12.47
CA ARG A 45 11.64 20.87 -12.85
C ARG A 45 12.78 19.96 -12.41
N ALA A 46 12.59 19.15 -11.37
CA ALA A 46 13.53 18.12 -10.94
C ALA A 46 13.44 16.83 -11.77
N GLY A 47 12.48 16.74 -12.70
CA GLY A 47 12.31 15.62 -13.62
C GLY A 47 11.34 14.53 -13.14
N HIS A 48 10.50 14.81 -12.15
CA HIS A 48 9.51 13.88 -11.62
C HIS A 48 8.08 14.27 -12.02
N ASP A 49 7.18 13.30 -12.06
CA ASP A 49 5.74 13.55 -12.27
C ASP A 49 5.03 13.86 -10.92
N PRO A 50 4.51 15.08 -10.69
CA PRO A 50 3.88 15.46 -9.42
C PRO A 50 2.50 14.83 -9.20
N GLU A 51 1.87 14.28 -10.24
CA GLU A 51 0.58 13.58 -10.15
C GLU A 51 0.77 12.07 -9.93
N ALA A 52 1.91 11.50 -10.34
CA ALA A 52 2.18 10.07 -10.27
C ALA A 52 3.26 9.68 -9.24
N GLU A 53 4.26 10.53 -9.02
CA GLU A 53 5.36 10.27 -8.09
C GLU A 53 5.21 11.12 -6.83
N ARG A 54 5.26 10.48 -5.65
CA ARG A 54 5.19 11.22 -4.38
C ARG A 54 6.54 11.84 -4.00
N PRO A 55 6.62 13.15 -3.70
CA PRO A 55 7.83 13.75 -3.14
C PRO A 55 8.27 13.07 -1.83
N THR A 56 9.55 12.71 -1.74
CA THR A 56 10.10 12.11 -0.52
C THR A 56 10.35 13.17 0.56
N HIS A 57 10.38 12.76 1.84
CA HIS A 57 10.72 13.67 2.94
C HIS A 57 12.12 14.31 2.78
N ALA A 58 13.07 13.57 2.20
CA ALA A 58 14.41 14.09 1.89
C ALA A 58 14.32 15.19 0.83
N TRP A 59 13.63 14.93 -0.28
CA TRP A 59 13.45 15.93 -1.34
C TRP A 59 12.73 17.19 -0.83
N LEU A 60 11.68 17.04 -0.03
CA LEU A 60 10.98 18.18 0.58
C LEU A 60 11.89 19.00 1.49
N SER A 61 12.77 18.34 2.27
CA SER A 61 13.72 19.05 3.13
C SER A 61 14.80 19.77 2.33
N ASP A 62 15.34 19.13 1.30
CA ASP A 62 16.44 19.65 0.49
C ASP A 62 15.99 20.80 -0.43
N ASN A 63 14.68 20.91 -0.73
CA ASN A 63 14.08 21.96 -1.54
C ASN A 63 13.31 23.00 -0.70
N GLY A 64 13.54 23.09 0.60
CA GLY A 64 13.00 24.17 1.45
C GLY A 64 11.54 23.98 1.94
N PHE A 65 10.89 22.86 1.65
CA PHE A 65 9.49 22.56 2.00
C PHE A 65 9.29 21.94 3.39
N ARG A 66 10.27 22.07 4.30
CA ARG A 66 10.14 21.56 5.68
C ARG A 66 8.97 22.21 6.43
N GLY A 67 8.63 23.46 6.10
CA GLY A 67 7.50 24.19 6.67
C GLY A 67 6.16 23.49 6.43
N LEU A 68 5.95 22.92 5.23
CA LEU A 68 4.76 22.14 4.91
C LEU A 68 4.64 20.89 5.79
N VAL A 69 5.71 20.09 5.85
CA VAL A 69 5.72 18.84 6.65
C VAL A 69 5.43 19.13 8.12
N TYR A 70 5.98 20.22 8.64
CA TYR A 70 5.72 20.67 10.00
C TYR A 70 4.27 21.13 10.19
N ALA A 71 3.73 21.94 9.28
CA ALA A 71 2.36 22.42 9.35
C ALA A 71 1.35 21.27 9.33
N LEU A 72 1.49 20.32 8.40
CA LEU A 72 0.64 19.14 8.30
C LEU A 72 0.61 18.35 9.61
N ARG A 73 1.78 18.09 10.20
CA ARG A 73 1.87 17.30 11.43
C ARG A 73 1.31 18.03 12.66
N GLU A 74 1.68 19.29 12.85
CA GLU A 74 1.39 20.01 14.10
C GLU A 74 0.02 20.71 14.11
N TYR A 75 -0.51 21.07 12.94
CA TYR A 75 -1.72 21.89 12.83
C TYR A 75 -2.88 21.18 12.14
N HIS A 76 -2.61 20.13 11.36
CA HIS A 76 -3.65 19.39 10.63
C HIS A 76 -3.76 17.91 11.04
N ASP A 77 -2.90 17.42 11.93
CA ASP A 77 -2.83 16.01 12.33
C ASP A 77 -2.73 15.06 11.12
N ARG A 78 -1.94 15.47 10.13
CA ARG A 78 -1.70 14.72 8.89
C ARG A 78 -0.21 14.47 8.66
N THR A 79 0.10 13.31 8.09
CA THR A 79 1.38 13.09 7.43
C THR A 79 1.35 13.60 6.00
N PHE A 80 2.52 13.90 5.42
CA PHE A 80 2.60 14.27 3.99
C PHE A 80 2.09 13.14 3.08
N GLY A 81 2.22 11.88 3.50
CA GLY A 81 1.68 10.75 2.75
C GLY A 81 0.16 10.73 2.69
N GLU A 82 -0.51 10.99 3.82
CA GLU A 82 -1.97 11.13 3.88
C GLU A 82 -2.45 12.36 3.13
N PHE A 83 -1.74 13.49 3.26
CA PHE A 83 -2.03 14.70 2.48
C PHE A 83 -1.97 14.45 0.96
N TRP A 84 -0.93 13.74 0.51
CA TRP A 84 -0.78 13.43 -0.92
C TRP A 84 -1.84 12.45 -1.43
N ALA A 85 -2.21 11.46 -0.63
CA ALA A 85 -3.21 10.47 -1.02
C ALA A 85 -4.65 11.02 -0.94
N ASP A 86 -5.02 11.58 0.21
CA ASP A 86 -6.41 11.90 0.56
C ASP A 86 -6.80 13.32 0.13
N ASP A 87 -5.94 14.31 0.42
CA ASP A 87 -6.27 15.73 0.24
C ASP A 87 -5.96 16.21 -1.18
N LEU A 88 -4.84 15.76 -1.77
CA LEU A 88 -4.54 16.00 -3.18
C LEU A 88 -5.27 15.04 -4.12
N GLN A 89 -5.89 13.98 -3.58
CA GLN A 89 -6.53 12.90 -4.33
C GLN A 89 -5.58 12.24 -5.34
N LEU A 90 -4.28 12.32 -5.09
CA LEU A 90 -3.23 11.68 -5.88
C LEU A 90 -2.89 10.30 -5.33
N ASN A 91 -3.85 9.69 -4.65
CA ASN A 91 -3.87 8.25 -4.51
C ASN A 91 -4.15 7.64 -5.90
N GLN A 92 -3.18 7.74 -6.79
CA GLN A 92 -2.88 6.65 -7.66
C GLN A 92 -2.40 5.55 -6.72
N ASP A 93 -3.35 4.78 -6.17
CA ASP A 93 -3.10 3.36 -6.01
C ASP A 93 -2.57 2.96 -7.40
N GLU A 94 -1.24 2.91 -7.58
CA GLU A 94 -0.66 1.90 -8.43
C GLU A 94 -1.28 0.61 -7.88
N GLY A 95 -2.43 0.22 -8.45
CA GLY A 95 -3.32 -0.78 -7.87
C GLY A 95 -2.45 -1.92 -7.39
N TYR A 96 -2.48 -2.16 -6.08
CA TYR A 96 -1.53 -3.08 -5.46
C TYR A 96 -1.45 -4.35 -6.31
N GLU A 97 -0.27 -4.71 -6.82
CA GLU A 97 -0.16 -5.76 -7.82
C GLU A 97 -0.56 -7.12 -7.20
N TRP A 98 -1.84 -7.47 -7.33
CA TRP A 98 -2.41 -8.68 -6.73
C TRP A 98 -1.78 -9.95 -7.30
N GLY A 99 -1.14 -9.86 -8.46
CA GLY A 99 -0.53 -10.99 -9.20
C GLY A 99 -1.58 -11.99 -9.69
N ILE A 100 -2.78 -11.49 -9.96
CA ILE A 100 -3.90 -12.16 -10.61
C ILE A 100 -4.59 -11.18 -11.55
N ASP A 101 -5.23 -11.70 -12.58
CA ASP A 101 -6.00 -10.92 -13.54
C ASP A 101 -7.49 -11.29 -13.42
N HIS A 102 -8.11 -10.90 -12.30
CA HIS A 102 -9.53 -11.17 -12.04
C HIS A 102 -10.17 -10.02 -11.25
N GLU A 103 -10.71 -9.08 -12.01
CA GLU A 103 -11.29 -7.81 -11.55
C GLU A 103 -12.24 -7.97 -10.36
N GLU A 104 -13.21 -8.90 -10.41
CA GLU A 104 -14.19 -9.07 -9.32
C GLU A 104 -13.54 -9.51 -7.99
N THR A 105 -12.45 -10.28 -8.07
CA THR A 105 -11.72 -10.72 -6.86
C THR A 105 -10.85 -9.57 -6.34
N ILE A 106 -10.22 -8.82 -7.24
CA ILE A 106 -9.44 -7.62 -6.90
C ILE A 106 -10.34 -6.59 -6.19
N ALA A 107 -11.49 -6.26 -6.78
CA ALA A 107 -12.46 -5.33 -6.23
C ALA A 107 -13.00 -5.78 -4.85
N LEU A 108 -13.22 -7.09 -4.66
CA LEU A 108 -13.62 -7.62 -3.35
C LEU A 108 -12.53 -7.38 -2.28
N LEU A 109 -11.26 -7.58 -2.63
CA LEU A 109 -10.14 -7.43 -1.71
C LEU A 109 -9.90 -5.96 -1.36
N GLU A 110 -9.98 -5.07 -2.35
CA GLU A 110 -9.87 -3.62 -2.16
C GLU A 110 -11.01 -3.10 -1.28
N SER A 111 -12.26 -3.48 -1.58
CA SER A 111 -13.42 -3.13 -0.74
C SER A 111 -13.27 -3.62 0.71
N TYR A 112 -12.69 -4.81 0.91
CA TYR A 112 -12.41 -5.31 2.26
C TYR A 112 -11.37 -4.45 3.00
N LEU A 113 -10.32 -4.00 2.32
CA LEU A 113 -9.29 -3.14 2.90
C LEU A 113 -9.82 -1.73 3.21
N ASP A 114 -10.56 -1.12 2.28
CA ASP A 114 -11.19 0.18 2.46
C ASP A 114 -12.14 0.16 3.66
N SER A 115 -12.99 -0.86 3.75
CA SER A 115 -13.91 -1.05 4.88
C SER A 115 -13.17 -1.16 6.22
N ARG A 116 -11.94 -1.69 6.25
CA ARG A 116 -11.12 -1.80 7.46
C ARG A 116 -10.42 -0.47 7.80
N ARG A 117 -10.04 0.30 6.77
CA ARG A 117 -9.47 1.65 6.90
C ARG A 117 -10.50 2.61 7.48
N GLU A 118 -11.71 2.65 6.92
CA GLU A 118 -12.81 3.53 7.37
C GLU A 118 -13.20 3.33 8.84
N ARG A 119 -13.09 2.10 9.36
CA ARG A 119 -13.38 1.79 10.77
C ARG A 119 -12.24 2.13 11.73
N GLY A 120 -11.16 2.76 11.25
CA GLY A 120 -9.96 3.06 12.04
C GLY A 120 -9.20 1.83 12.52
N SER A 121 -9.43 0.67 11.89
CA SER A 121 -8.92 -0.63 12.35
C SER A 121 -7.59 -1.03 11.70
N LEU A 122 -7.00 -0.15 10.89
CA LEU A 122 -5.83 -0.45 10.08
C LEU A 122 -4.94 0.80 9.94
N SER A 123 -3.68 0.70 10.36
CA SER A 123 -2.65 1.69 10.02
C SER A 123 -2.15 1.44 8.59
N PRO A 124 -1.52 2.43 7.93
CA PRO A 124 -0.93 2.22 6.60
C PRO A 124 0.04 1.03 6.55
N SER A 125 0.92 0.89 7.56
CA SER A 125 1.85 -0.24 7.64
C SER A 125 1.16 -1.61 7.82
N SER A 126 0.02 -1.61 8.52
CA SER A 126 -0.81 -2.79 8.73
C SER A 126 -1.55 -3.18 7.45
N GLU A 127 -1.91 -2.19 6.64
CA GLU A 127 -2.58 -2.36 5.36
C GLU A 127 -1.67 -3.03 4.32
N ASP A 128 -0.44 -2.55 4.15
CA ASP A 128 0.53 -3.17 3.25
C ASP A 128 0.84 -4.62 3.64
N THR A 129 0.98 -4.88 4.94
CA THR A 129 1.16 -6.23 5.45
C THR A 129 -0.04 -7.12 5.12
N LEU A 130 -1.26 -6.57 5.19
CA LEU A 130 -2.49 -7.30 4.89
C LEU A 130 -2.66 -7.55 3.39
N ARG A 131 -2.37 -6.55 2.54
CA ARG A 131 -2.28 -6.67 1.07
C ARG A 131 -1.36 -7.82 0.67
N TYR A 132 -0.14 -7.84 1.21
CA TYR A 132 0.83 -8.92 0.96
C TYR A 132 0.30 -10.32 1.33
N ARG A 133 -0.35 -10.44 2.48
CA ARG A 133 -0.93 -11.72 2.93
C ARG A 133 -2.09 -12.16 2.04
N LEU A 134 -2.97 -11.24 1.67
CA LEU A 134 -4.10 -11.51 0.80
C LEU A 134 -3.65 -11.89 -0.62
N ALA A 135 -2.71 -11.17 -1.23
CA ALA A 135 -2.15 -11.57 -2.52
C ALA A 135 -1.46 -12.94 -2.46
N SER A 136 -0.71 -13.22 -1.38
CA SER A 136 -0.09 -14.54 -1.19
C SER A 136 -1.13 -15.66 -1.18
N TYR A 137 -2.25 -15.45 -0.49
CA TYR A 137 -3.36 -16.39 -0.44
C TYR A 137 -4.04 -16.54 -1.81
N VAL A 138 -4.41 -15.44 -2.46
CA VAL A 138 -5.12 -15.44 -3.75
C VAL A 138 -4.29 -16.10 -4.84
N ARG A 139 -2.97 -15.85 -4.88
CA ARG A 139 -2.05 -16.53 -5.82
C ARG A 139 -1.96 -18.04 -5.53
N ALA A 140 -1.98 -18.43 -4.26
CA ALA A 140 -2.00 -19.86 -3.87
C ALA A 140 -3.33 -20.52 -4.30
N TYR A 141 -4.45 -19.84 -4.08
CA TYR A 141 -5.78 -20.27 -4.51
C TYR A 141 -5.87 -20.41 -6.03
N ALA A 142 -5.43 -19.39 -6.77
CA ALA A 142 -5.40 -19.38 -8.23
C ALA A 142 -4.62 -20.57 -8.80
N THR A 143 -3.48 -20.88 -8.17
CA THR A 143 -2.68 -22.03 -8.62
C THR A 143 -3.34 -23.37 -8.26
N ALA A 144 -3.93 -23.49 -7.07
CA ALA A 144 -4.50 -24.74 -6.58
C ALA A 144 -5.80 -25.11 -7.32
N ASN A 145 -6.59 -24.10 -7.68
CA ASN A 145 -7.93 -24.29 -8.24
C ASN A 145 -8.04 -23.92 -9.72
N ALA A 146 -6.92 -23.54 -10.35
CA ALA A 146 -6.87 -23.03 -11.73
C ALA A 146 -7.80 -21.83 -11.99
N THR A 147 -8.19 -21.11 -10.94
CA THR A 147 -9.00 -19.90 -11.03
C THR A 147 -8.70 -18.97 -9.85
N PRO A 148 -8.47 -17.68 -10.10
CA PRO A 148 -8.35 -16.67 -9.04
C PRO A 148 -9.70 -16.26 -8.44
N ASN A 149 -10.83 -16.76 -8.96
CA ASN A 149 -12.17 -16.33 -8.54
C ASN A 149 -12.50 -16.78 -7.11
N LEU A 150 -12.46 -15.86 -6.15
CA LEU A 150 -12.89 -16.09 -4.77
C LEU A 150 -14.37 -15.82 -4.51
N VAL A 151 -15.07 -15.18 -5.45
CA VAL A 151 -16.45 -14.69 -5.28
C VAL A 151 -17.46 -15.79 -5.62
N LEU A 152 -17.25 -16.51 -6.72
CA LEU A 152 -18.15 -17.54 -7.21
C LEU A 152 -18.43 -18.65 -6.18
N PRO A 153 -17.45 -19.19 -5.43
CA PRO A 153 -17.71 -20.25 -4.45
C PRO A 153 -18.58 -19.84 -3.26
N VAL A 154 -18.64 -18.55 -2.92
CA VAL A 154 -19.40 -18.02 -1.77
C VAL A 154 -20.65 -17.23 -2.18
N SER A 155 -20.87 -17.10 -3.48
CA SER A 155 -22.01 -16.37 -4.04
C SER A 155 -23.32 -17.08 -3.74
N ARG A 156 -24.38 -16.32 -3.40
CA ARG A 156 -25.72 -16.87 -3.10
C ARG A 156 -26.34 -17.69 -4.24
N ASN A 157 -25.95 -17.39 -5.48
CA ASN A 157 -26.46 -18.02 -6.70
C ASN A 157 -25.51 -19.10 -7.25
N THR A 158 -24.53 -19.55 -6.47
CA THR A 158 -23.59 -20.57 -6.91
C THR A 158 -24.21 -21.95 -6.91
N ASN A 159 -23.82 -22.78 -7.87
CA ASN A 159 -24.10 -24.21 -7.88
C ASN A 159 -22.95 -25.04 -7.28
N ILE A 160 -21.86 -24.39 -6.83
CA ILE A 160 -20.73 -25.07 -6.18
C ILE A 160 -21.19 -25.58 -4.81
N PRO A 161 -21.13 -26.90 -4.55
CA PRO A 161 -21.42 -27.45 -3.23
C PRO A 161 -20.49 -26.87 -2.16
N ALA A 162 -21.01 -26.64 -0.95
CA ALA A 162 -20.23 -26.05 0.14
C ALA A 162 -18.94 -26.82 0.47
N HIS A 163 -18.95 -28.15 0.36
CA HIS A 163 -17.77 -28.97 0.62
C HIS A 163 -16.68 -28.76 -0.45
N GLU A 164 -17.04 -28.56 -1.72
CA GLU A 164 -16.08 -28.26 -2.78
C GLU A 164 -15.45 -26.87 -2.60
N ALA A 165 -16.25 -25.88 -2.18
CA ALA A 165 -15.73 -24.55 -1.83
C ALA A 165 -14.73 -24.60 -0.66
N VAL A 166 -15.02 -25.43 0.35
CA VAL A 166 -14.13 -25.68 1.49
C VAL A 166 -12.86 -26.41 1.05
N ASP A 167 -12.98 -27.42 0.20
CA ASP A 167 -11.82 -28.15 -0.34
C ASP A 167 -10.91 -27.24 -1.16
N ALA A 168 -11.48 -26.34 -1.97
CA ALA A 168 -10.74 -25.34 -2.74
C ALA A 168 -9.96 -24.36 -1.84
N ALA A 169 -10.56 -23.94 -0.72
CA ALA A 169 -9.89 -23.10 0.27
C ALA A 169 -8.75 -23.84 0.98
N TRP A 170 -8.97 -25.09 1.40
CA TRP A 170 -7.92 -25.91 2.01
C TRP A 170 -6.78 -26.21 1.03
N ALA A 171 -7.06 -26.43 -0.25
CA ALA A 171 -6.02 -26.62 -1.27
C ALA A 171 -5.12 -25.38 -1.40
N ALA A 172 -5.69 -24.17 -1.28
CA ALA A 172 -4.91 -22.93 -1.26
C ALA A 172 -4.00 -22.83 -0.02
N ILE A 173 -4.51 -23.20 1.16
CA ILE A 173 -3.75 -23.22 2.41
C ILE A 173 -2.62 -24.25 2.33
N ASP A 174 -2.90 -25.49 1.91
CA ASP A 174 -1.89 -26.55 1.75
C ASP A 174 -0.76 -26.09 0.81
N ARG A 175 -1.11 -25.35 -0.25
CA ARG A 175 -0.12 -24.77 -1.17
C ARG A 175 0.68 -23.64 -0.53
N LEU A 176 0.04 -22.77 0.24
CA LEU A 176 0.72 -21.69 0.95
C LEU A 176 1.70 -22.26 1.98
N ASP A 177 1.27 -23.26 2.76
CA ASP A 177 2.12 -23.99 3.71
C ASP A 177 3.31 -24.63 3.01
N GLY A 178 3.10 -25.27 1.85
CA GLY A 178 4.19 -25.80 1.03
C GLY A 178 5.19 -24.74 0.55
N LYS A 179 4.75 -23.51 0.26
CA LYS A 179 5.63 -22.39 -0.12
C LYS A 179 6.39 -21.78 1.07
N LEU A 180 5.80 -21.82 2.27
CA LEU A 180 6.39 -21.25 3.49
C LEU A 180 7.29 -22.24 4.24
N ALA A 181 7.02 -23.54 4.11
CA ALA A 181 7.80 -24.62 4.72
C ALA A 181 9.31 -24.62 4.39
N PRO A 182 9.79 -24.32 3.15
CA PRO A 182 11.23 -24.40 2.87
C PRO A 182 12.06 -23.26 3.49
N LYS A 183 11.44 -22.25 4.12
CA LYS A 183 12.16 -21.15 4.81
C LYS A 183 12.21 -21.29 6.33
N ARG A 184 11.65 -22.37 6.90
CA ARG A 184 11.82 -22.71 8.31
C ARG A 184 12.63 -24.00 8.39
N CYS A 185 13.83 -23.90 8.96
CA CYS A 185 14.74 -25.02 9.14
C CYS A 185 14.02 -26.27 9.65
N VAL A 186 14.32 -27.40 9.00
CA VAL A 186 14.38 -28.78 9.49
C VAL A 186 13.80 -28.97 10.90
N GLY A 187 12.60 -29.54 10.99
CA GLY A 187 12.07 -30.05 12.26
C GLY A 187 10.55 -30.04 12.33
N PHE A 188 9.93 -31.14 11.89
CA PHE A 188 8.64 -31.66 12.35
C PHE A 188 7.44 -30.68 12.42
N MET A 189 6.48 -30.83 11.49
CA MET A 189 5.13 -31.32 11.81
C MET A 189 4.33 -31.47 10.50
N ARG A 190 4.09 -32.70 10.05
CA ARG A 190 3.13 -33.00 8.99
C ARG A 190 1.77 -33.14 9.68
N LEU A 191 0.89 -32.14 9.56
CA LEU A 191 -0.49 -32.31 10.01
C LEU A 191 -1.19 -33.23 9.00
N SER A 192 -1.58 -34.43 9.45
CA SER A 192 -2.30 -35.40 8.63
C SER A 192 -3.78 -35.07 8.63
N ARG A 193 -4.40 -35.11 7.44
CA ARG A 193 -5.78 -34.67 7.16
C ARG A 193 -6.89 -35.49 7.84
N HIS A 194 -6.61 -36.53 8.63
CA HIS A 194 -7.64 -37.33 9.29
C HIS A 194 -7.19 -37.65 10.72
N GLY A 195 -8.07 -37.38 11.70
CA GLY A 195 -7.81 -37.56 13.12
C GLY A 195 -7.50 -39.01 13.50
N THR A 196 -6.24 -39.41 13.41
CA THR A 196 -5.74 -40.67 13.98
C THR A 196 -4.35 -40.44 14.55
N LEU A 197 -4.27 -40.52 15.88
CA LEU A 197 -3.02 -40.60 16.65
C LEU A 197 -2.26 -41.86 16.21
N ILE A 198 -1.06 -41.69 15.66
CA ILE A 198 -0.11 -42.80 15.49
C ILE A 198 0.90 -42.71 16.63
N SER A 199 0.86 -43.74 17.49
CA SER A 199 1.78 -43.97 18.60
C SER A 199 3.22 -44.20 18.11
N PHE A 200 4.20 -43.67 18.83
CA PHE A 200 5.62 -43.95 18.60
C PHE A 200 6.01 -45.26 19.29
N GLY A 201 6.44 -46.26 18.50
CA GLY A 201 7.20 -47.40 19.00
C GLY A 201 8.69 -47.06 18.99
N GLY A 202 9.31 -47.01 20.16
CA GLY A 202 10.76 -46.96 20.31
C GLY A 202 11.40 -48.30 19.93
N SER A 203 12.58 -48.24 19.33
CA SER A 203 13.51 -49.36 19.25
C SER A 203 14.83 -48.90 19.84
N GLU A 204 15.35 -49.69 20.78
CA GLU A 204 16.76 -49.64 21.23
C GLU A 204 17.72 -49.95 20.08
#